data_AF-A0A4U1IWQ9-F1
#
_entry.id   AF-A0A4U1IWQ9-F1
#
_cell.length_a   1.000
_cell.length_b   1.000
_cell.length_c   1.000
_cell.angle_alpha   90.00
_cell.angle_beta   90.00
_cell.angle_gamma   90.00
#
_symmetry.space_group_name_H-M   'P 1'
#
loop_
_entity.id
_entity.type
_entity.pdbx_description
1 polymer ?
#
loop_
_entity_poly.entity_id
_entity_poly.type
_entity_poly.pdbx_seq_one_letter_code
_entity_poly.pdbx_strand_id
1 'polypeptide(L)'
;MTPKAKNDSRPPSPARPRTLPGRAPASNACPLFFRVLVYEARSGEKSFTDCGYELGRQIFSIVGNELGEDVLGELVVLIMKRDTLAILQWLKSRVPRMMDMIPTREYRAFMKGFMQAVVE
;
A
#
# COMPACT_ATOMS: atom_id res chain seq x y z
N MET A 1 45.07 -27.75 48.62
CA MET A 1 44.02 -28.29 47.72
C MET A 1 42.66 -27.75 48.14
N THR A 2 42.14 -26.77 47.38
CA THR A 2 40.72 -26.43 47.08
C THR A 2 40.65 -24.96 46.67
N PRO A 3 40.25 -24.62 45.43
CA PRO A 3 39.99 -23.23 45.05
C PRO A 3 38.53 -22.87 45.35
N LYS A 4 38.30 -21.74 46.04
CA LYS A 4 36.96 -21.20 46.31
C LYS A 4 36.62 -20.13 45.26
N ALA A 5 35.44 -20.28 44.68
CA ALA A 5 34.93 -19.66 43.47
C ALA A 5 34.98 -18.11 43.44
N LYS A 6 35.36 -17.57 42.28
CA LYS A 6 35.13 -16.17 41.90
C LYS A 6 33.63 -15.97 41.62
N ASN A 7 33.01 -15.09 42.38
CA ASN A 7 31.63 -14.66 42.23
C ASN A 7 31.57 -13.57 41.14
N ASP A 8 31.39 -13.98 39.89
CA ASP A 8 31.21 -13.09 38.73
C ASP A 8 29.80 -12.47 38.78
N SER A 9 29.70 -11.29 39.39
CA SER A 9 28.48 -10.48 39.38
C SER A 9 28.35 -9.78 38.03
N ARG A 10 27.74 -10.47 37.05
CA ARG A 10 27.26 -9.82 35.82
C ARG A 10 26.08 -8.89 36.17
N PRO A 11 26.08 -7.62 35.70
CA PRO A 11 24.86 -6.82 35.77
C PRO A 11 23.78 -7.42 34.85
N PRO A 12 22.49 -7.30 35.21
CA PRO A 12 21.41 -7.81 34.38
C PRO A 12 21.37 -7.04 33.06
N SER A 13 21.38 -7.76 31.93
CA SER A 13 21.14 -7.19 30.61
C SER A 13 19.83 -6.39 30.61
N PRO A 14 19.78 -5.19 30.02
CA PRO A 14 18.53 -4.49 29.84
C PRO A 14 17.62 -5.36 28.95
N ALA A 15 16.45 -5.68 29.48
CA ALA A 15 15.40 -6.37 28.74
C ALA A 15 15.18 -5.62 27.42
N ARG A 16 15.40 -6.30 26.29
CA ARG A 16 14.97 -5.79 24.99
C ARG A 16 13.47 -5.49 25.13
N PRO A 17 13.00 -4.29 24.76
CA PRO A 17 11.57 -4.07 24.68
C PRO A 17 11.02 -5.14 23.74
N ARG A 18 10.11 -5.97 24.26
CA ARG A 18 9.20 -6.77 23.44
C ARG A 18 8.41 -5.75 22.64
N THR A 19 8.89 -5.45 21.44
CA THR A 19 8.07 -4.81 20.43
C THR A 19 6.93 -5.78 20.19
N LEU A 20 5.80 -5.53 20.82
CA LEU A 20 4.50 -5.92 20.29
C LEU A 20 4.52 -5.58 18.79
N PRO A 21 3.91 -6.36 17.89
CA PRO A 21 3.64 -5.89 16.54
C PRO A 21 2.58 -4.78 16.65
N GLY A 22 2.99 -3.63 17.20
CA GLY A 22 2.29 -2.38 17.10
C GLY A 22 2.25 -2.08 15.62
N ARG A 23 1.02 -2.16 15.08
CA ARG A 23 0.62 -1.70 13.76
C ARG A 23 1.57 -0.59 13.32
N ALA A 24 2.41 -0.91 12.33
CA ALA A 24 3.35 0.06 11.79
C ALA A 24 2.56 1.33 11.46
N PRO A 25 3.08 2.53 11.78
CA PRO A 25 2.43 3.77 11.36
C PRO A 25 2.16 3.65 9.87
N ALA A 26 0.92 3.94 9.44
CA ALA A 26 0.50 3.88 8.05
C ALA A 26 1.60 4.54 7.21
N SER A 27 2.36 3.70 6.52
CA SER A 27 3.52 4.17 5.81
C SER A 27 2.96 4.92 4.63
N ASN A 28 2.98 6.25 4.67
CA ASN A 28 2.69 7.14 3.53
C ASN A 28 3.59 6.87 2.30
N ALA A 29 4.36 5.78 2.29
CA ALA A 29 5.11 5.30 1.15
C ALA A 29 4.21 4.48 0.22
N CYS A 30 4.39 4.65 -1.09
CA CYS A 30 3.79 3.79 -2.08
C CYS A 30 4.18 2.31 -1.79
N PRO A 31 3.20 1.39 -1.71
CA PRO A 31 3.47 -0.02 -1.49
C PRO A 31 4.48 -0.59 -2.48
N LEU A 32 5.36 -1.48 -2.01
CA LEU A 32 6.43 -2.06 -2.84
C LEU A 32 5.86 -2.80 -4.06
N PHE A 33 4.74 -3.52 -3.90
CA PHE A 33 4.10 -4.24 -5.00
C PHE A 33 3.76 -3.28 -6.16
N PHE A 34 3.20 -2.11 -5.86
CA PHE A 34 2.80 -1.15 -6.88
C PHE A 34 4.01 -0.52 -7.56
N ARG A 35 5.09 -0.29 -6.81
CA ARG A 35 6.36 0.19 -7.37
C ARG A 35 6.94 -0.79 -8.40
N VAL A 36 6.88 -2.09 -8.10
CA VAL A 36 7.33 -3.15 -9.02
C VAL A 36 6.45 -3.18 -10.27
N LEU A 37 5.13 -3.13 -10.12
CA LEU A 37 4.20 -3.11 -11.26
C LEU A 37 4.47 -1.94 -12.21
N VAL A 38 4.67 -0.74 -11.66
CA VAL A 38 4.99 0.44 -12.50
C VAL A 38 6.35 0.31 -13.17
N TYR A 39 7.33 -0.31 -12.51
CA TYR A 39 8.63 -0.58 -13.13
C TYR A 39 8.50 -1.54 -14.31
N GLU A 40 7.80 -2.66 -14.13
CA GLU A 40 7.50 -3.64 -15.19
C GLU A 40 6.69 -3.01 -16.34
N ALA A 41 5.77 -2.09 -16.02
CA ALA A 41 5.01 -1.37 -17.04
C ALA A 41 5.88 -0.38 -17.83
N ARG A 42 6.91 0.20 -17.21
CA ARG A 42 7.88 1.07 -17.88
C ARG A 42 8.91 0.30 -18.70
N SER A 43 9.27 -0.92 -18.29
CA SER A 43 10.14 -1.81 -19.07
C SER A 43 9.42 -2.48 -20.24
N GLY A 44 8.09 -2.43 -20.27
CA GLY A 44 7.25 -3.05 -21.30
C GLY A 44 6.91 -4.51 -21.04
N GLU A 45 7.30 -5.05 -19.89
CA GLU A 45 6.92 -6.40 -19.44
C GLU A 45 5.45 -6.48 -19.02
N LYS A 46 4.89 -5.35 -18.57
CA LYS A 46 3.46 -5.18 -18.28
C LYS A 46 2.92 -3.91 -18.94
N SER A 47 1.62 -3.72 -18.82
CA SER A 47 0.95 -2.48 -19.22
C SER A 47 0.51 -1.68 -17.99
N PHE A 48 0.25 -0.39 -18.21
CA PHE A 48 -0.40 0.44 -17.19
C PHE A 48 -1.84 -0.01 -16.92
N THR A 49 -2.48 -0.75 -17.84
CA THR A 49 -3.76 -1.44 -17.59
C THR A 49 -3.60 -2.47 -16.47
N ASP A 50 -2.53 -3.28 -16.50
CA ASP A 50 -2.27 -4.28 -15.46
C ASP A 50 -2.01 -3.63 -14.10
N CYS A 51 -1.29 -2.49 -14.09
CA CYS A 51 -1.11 -1.69 -12.88
C CYS A 51 -2.44 -1.22 -12.30
N GLY A 52 -3.35 -0.75 -13.15
CA GLY A 52 -4.68 -0.32 -12.74
C GLY A 52 -5.50 -1.48 -12.17
N TYR A 53 -5.47 -2.63 -12.85
CA TYR A 53 -6.18 -3.84 -12.43
C TYR A 53 -5.72 -4.31 -11.05
N GLU A 54 -4.42 -4.47 -10.85
CA GLU A 54 -3.87 -4.91 -9.56
C GLU A 54 -4.12 -3.91 -8.44
N LEU A 55 -4.06 -2.60 -8.72
CA LEU A 55 -4.45 -1.61 -7.73
C LEU A 55 -5.94 -1.75 -7.39
N GLY A 56 -6.82 -1.88 -8.38
CA GLY A 56 -8.26 -2.04 -8.15
C GLY A 56 -8.57 -3.25 -7.26
N ARG A 57 -7.86 -4.37 -7.41
CA ARG A 57 -8.02 -5.55 -6.55
C ARG A 57 -7.62 -5.30 -5.10
N GLN A 58 -6.59 -4.48 -4.88
CA GLN A 58 -6.04 -4.24 -3.54
C GLN A 58 -6.57 -2.96 -2.89
N ILE A 59 -7.25 -2.08 -3.63
CA ILE A 59 -7.62 -0.74 -3.16
C ILE A 59 -8.49 -0.81 -1.91
N PHE A 60 -9.45 -1.75 -1.83
CA PHE A 60 -10.32 -1.87 -0.66
C PHE A 60 -9.55 -2.28 0.60
N SER A 61 -8.54 -3.14 0.46
CA SER A 61 -7.67 -3.54 1.57
C SER A 61 -6.76 -2.40 2.01
N ILE A 62 -6.16 -1.69 1.05
CA ILE A 62 -5.29 -0.53 1.32
C ILE A 62 -6.10 0.54 2.06
N VAL A 63 -7.26 0.91 1.52
CA VAL A 63 -8.11 1.98 2.07
C VAL A 63 -8.70 1.57 3.41
N GLY A 64 -9.24 0.37 3.54
CA GLY A 64 -9.81 -0.10 4.81
C GLY A 64 -8.77 -0.17 5.94
N ASN A 65 -7.53 -0.57 5.63
CA ASN A 65 -6.49 -0.71 6.63
C ASN A 65 -5.75 0.60 6.96
N GLU A 66 -5.61 1.51 6.00
CA GLU A 66 -4.78 2.72 6.15
C GLU A 66 -5.58 4.02 6.30
N LEU A 67 -6.74 4.13 5.63
CA LEU A 67 -7.51 5.38 5.54
C LEU A 67 -8.83 5.34 6.34
N GLY A 68 -9.41 4.15 6.56
CA GLY A 68 -10.62 3.94 7.34
C GLY A 68 -11.88 3.70 6.51
N GLU A 69 -12.93 3.22 7.18
CA GLU A 69 -14.18 2.75 6.55
C GLU A 69 -14.99 3.88 5.88
N ASP A 70 -14.98 5.10 6.41
CA ASP A 70 -15.69 6.25 5.81
C ASP A 70 -15.17 6.55 4.40
N VAL A 71 -13.84 6.48 4.24
CA VAL A 71 -13.15 6.73 2.97
C VAL A 71 -13.44 5.59 1.98
N LEU A 72 -13.59 4.35 2.48
CA LEU A 72 -14.02 3.21 1.68
C LEU A 72 -15.43 3.42 1.10
N GLY A 73 -16.36 3.94 1.92
CA GLY A 73 -17.73 4.25 1.52
C GLY A 73 -17.78 5.27 0.37
N GLU A 74 -16.97 6.33 0.44
CA GLU A 74 -16.83 7.30 -0.66
C GLU A 74 -16.45 6.61 -1.97
N LEU A 75 -15.41 5.76 -1.94
CA LEU A 75 -14.92 5.06 -3.13
C LEU A 75 -16.00 4.13 -3.73
N VAL A 76 -16.72 3.38 -2.89
CA VAL A 76 -17.80 2.49 -3.34
C VAL A 76 -18.88 3.28 -4.07
N VAL A 77 -19.31 4.43 -3.54
CA VAL A 77 -20.31 5.28 -4.20
C VAL A 77 -19.83 5.76 -5.58
N LEU A 78 -18.56 6.14 -5.70
CA LEU A 78 -17.99 6.56 -6.98
C LEU A 78 -17.94 5.41 -8.00
N ILE A 79 -17.58 4.20 -7.57
CA ILE A 79 -17.56 2.99 -8.40
C ILE A 79 -18.97 2.62 -8.87
N MET A 80 -19.96 2.65 -7.98
CA MET A 80 -21.36 2.37 -8.34
C MET A 80 -21.90 3.36 -9.38
N LYS A 81 -21.48 4.62 -9.30
CA LYS A 81 -21.82 5.66 -10.30
C LYS A 81 -21.03 5.52 -11.61
N ARG A 82 -20.01 4.66 -11.64
CA ARG A 82 -19.05 4.51 -12.76
C ARG A 82 -18.42 5.84 -13.19
N ASP A 83 -18.22 6.76 -12.23
CA ASP A 83 -17.64 8.07 -12.50
C ASP A 83 -16.11 7.98 -12.50
N THR A 84 -15.55 7.55 -13.62
CA THR A 84 -14.11 7.34 -13.79
C THR A 84 -13.29 8.59 -13.51
N LEU A 85 -13.81 9.79 -13.80
CA LEU A 85 -13.10 11.05 -13.53
C LEU A 85 -13.08 11.36 -12.04
N ALA A 86 -14.20 11.20 -11.35
CA ALA A 86 -14.26 11.38 -9.91
C ALA A 86 -13.40 10.34 -9.18
N ILE A 87 -13.38 9.08 -9.63
CA ILE A 87 -12.51 8.04 -9.08
C ILE A 87 -11.03 8.41 -9.28
N LEU A 88 -10.64 8.89 -10.46
CA LEU A 88 -9.27 9.32 -10.71
C LEU A 88 -8.85 10.48 -9.78
N GLN A 89 -9.73 11.46 -9.57
CA GLN A 89 -9.47 12.57 -8.65
C GLN A 89 -9.40 12.10 -7.19
N TRP A 90 -10.28 11.17 -6.83
CA TRP A 90 -10.26 10.53 -5.52
C TRP A 90 -8.95 9.78 -5.27
N LEU A 91 -8.47 9.00 -6.26
CA LEU A 91 -7.17 8.31 -6.17
C LEU A 91 -6.02 9.29 -6.02
N LYS A 92 -6.03 10.41 -6.76
CA LYS A 92 -5.01 11.46 -6.61
C LYS A 92 -5.03 12.10 -5.23
N SER A 93 -6.20 12.23 -4.61
CA SER A 93 -6.35 12.82 -3.28
C SER A 93 -5.95 11.84 -2.17
N ARG A 94 -6.40 10.59 -2.24
CA ARG A 94 -6.26 9.59 -1.17
C ARG A 94 -5.01 8.72 -1.29
N VAL A 95 -4.55 8.45 -2.51
CA VAL A 95 -3.34 7.65 -2.79
C VAL A 95 -2.36 8.40 -3.73
N PRO A 96 -1.98 9.64 -3.42
CA PRO A 96 -1.19 10.50 -4.31
C PRO A 96 0.14 9.85 -4.74
N ARG A 97 0.81 9.14 -3.82
CA ARG A 97 2.10 8.50 -4.10
C ARG A 97 2.04 7.40 -5.15
N MET A 98 0.92 6.67 -5.22
CA MET A 98 0.70 5.69 -6.28
C MET A 98 0.43 6.42 -7.60
N MET A 99 -0.41 7.46 -7.56
CA MET A 99 -0.76 8.22 -8.76
C MET A 99 0.41 8.99 -9.38
N ASP A 100 1.34 9.49 -8.57
CA ASP A 100 2.56 10.18 -9.03
C ASP A 100 3.48 9.25 -9.85
N MET A 101 3.38 7.93 -9.66
CA MET A 101 4.19 6.97 -10.40
C MET A 101 3.68 6.72 -11.82
N ILE A 102 2.40 7.01 -12.07
CA ILE A 102 1.74 6.76 -13.35
C ILE A 102 1.89 7.97 -14.27
N PRO A 103 2.48 7.84 -15.46
CA PRO A 103 2.54 8.95 -16.41
C PRO A 103 1.14 9.40 -16.81
N THR A 104 0.88 10.71 -16.87
CA THR A 104 -0.46 11.28 -17.16
C THR A 104 -1.08 10.75 -18.46
N ARG A 105 -0.26 10.50 -19.49
CA ARG A 105 -0.70 9.92 -20.77
C ARG A 105 -1.29 8.50 -20.62
N GLU A 106 -0.89 7.78 -19.60
CA GLU A 106 -1.30 6.39 -19.33
C GLU A 106 -2.53 6.30 -18.42
N TYR A 107 -3.05 7.43 -17.91
CA TYR A 107 -4.22 7.44 -17.02
C TYR A 107 -5.43 6.76 -17.65
N ARG A 108 -5.60 6.87 -18.98
CA ARG A 108 -6.70 6.20 -19.67
C ARG A 108 -6.56 4.67 -19.61
N ALA A 109 -5.37 4.14 -19.86
CA ALA A 109 -5.09 2.71 -19.80
C ALA A 109 -5.19 2.19 -18.36
N PHE A 110 -4.59 2.92 -17.43
CA PHE A 110 -4.66 2.64 -16.00
C PHE A 110 -6.10 2.58 -15.49
N MET A 111 -6.90 3.61 -15.75
CA MET A 111 -8.30 3.64 -15.30
C MET A 111 -9.14 2.54 -15.94
N LYS A 112 -8.84 2.11 -17.17
CA LYS A 112 -9.50 0.97 -17.80
C LYS A 112 -9.29 -0.31 -16.97
N GLY A 113 -8.05 -0.60 -16.58
CA GLY A 113 -7.73 -1.76 -15.75
C GLY A 113 -8.31 -1.66 -14.34
N PHE A 114 -8.22 -0.47 -13.73
CA PHE A 114 -8.81 -0.21 -12.41
C PHE A 114 -10.31 -0.50 -12.40
N MET A 115 -11.05 0.06 -13.38
CA MET A 115 -12.49 -0.15 -13.49
C MET A 115 -12.84 -1.62 -13.79
N GLN A 116 -12.01 -2.33 -14.53
CA GLN A 116 -12.20 -3.77 -14.76
C GLN A 116 -12.12 -4.55 -13.44
N ALA A 117 -11.13 -4.27 -12.60
CA ALA A 117 -10.92 -4.99 -11.34
C ALA A 117 -11.99 -4.71 -10.27
N VAL A 118 -12.56 -3.50 -10.23
CA VAL A 118 -13.55 -3.14 -9.20
C VAL A 118 -15.01 -3.40 -9.62
N VAL A 119 -15.23 -3.80 -10.86
CA VAL A 119 -16.57 -4.15 -11.39
C VAL A 119 -16.72 -5.67 -11.58
N GLU A 120 -15.62 -6.42 -11.72
CA GLU A 120 -15.59 -7.89 -11.60
C GLU A 120 -15.96 -8.35 -10.18
#